data_AF-A0A8K0B7I3-F1
#
_entry.id   AF-A0A8K0B7I3-F1
#
_cell.length_a   1.000
_cell.length_b   1.000
_cell.length_c   1.000
_cell.angle_alpha   90.00
_cell.angle_beta   90.00
_cell.angle_gamma   90.00
#
_symmetry.space_group_name_H-M   'P 1'
#
loop_
_entity.id
_entity.type
_entity.pdbx_description
1 polymer ?
#
loop_
_entity_poly.entity_id
_entity_poly.type
_entity_poly.pdbx_seq_one_letter_code
_entity_poly.pdbx_strand_id
1 'polypeptide(L)'
;GGPRPRPGQEVSVKVLGALEDGGLVERDPRLTFVLGHGDVVQALELGVPTMEPGEVSFFLAAFPYGYGRPGRRRCARREPDVPPEAPLLFEVTLLEVRDGPDSQRLPPAVRLRLGAQRRERGNFHFARGDFVAALRSYRLALSALDGPGAAPPGPQEEEELREQRVKCLNNCAAAELKLQRAGEALAACEAALRISPDNGRALLRRGQV
;
A
#
# COMPACT_ATOMS: atom_id res chain seq x y z
N GLY A 1 24.39 17.48 -3.20
CA GLY A 1 23.55 16.77 -2.21
C GLY A 1 24.24 15.51 -1.72
N GLY A 2 23.58 14.79 -0.82
CA GLY A 2 23.91 13.39 -0.51
C GLY A 2 23.64 12.47 -1.71
N PRO A 3 23.94 11.16 -1.61
CA PRO A 3 23.67 10.22 -2.70
C PRO A 3 22.18 10.14 -3.02
N ARG A 4 21.86 9.93 -4.30
CA ARG A 4 20.47 9.72 -4.75
C ARG A 4 19.88 8.44 -4.12
N PRO A 5 18.56 8.41 -3.85
CA PRO A 5 17.88 7.23 -3.33
C PRO A 5 18.03 6.01 -4.25
N ARG A 6 18.13 4.82 -3.66
CA ARG A 6 18.26 3.53 -4.37
C ARG A 6 17.06 2.63 -4.08
N PRO A 7 16.72 1.70 -5.01
CA PRO A 7 15.71 0.68 -4.75
C PRO A 7 15.97 -0.05 -3.43
N GLY A 8 14.90 -0.28 -2.65
CA GLY A 8 14.98 -0.88 -1.33
C GLY A 8 15.21 0.11 -0.18
N GLN A 9 15.62 1.35 -0.43
CA GLN A 9 15.71 2.37 0.62
C GLN A 9 14.33 2.89 1.03
N GLU A 10 14.19 3.28 2.31
CA GLU A 10 13.02 3.97 2.82
C GLU A 10 13.20 5.47 2.65
N VAL A 11 12.27 6.11 1.94
CA VAL A 11 12.27 7.54 1.68
C VAL A 11 11.09 8.20 2.36
N SER A 12 11.30 9.42 2.88
CA SER A 12 10.22 10.29 3.32
C SER A 12 10.17 11.52 2.43
N VAL A 13 8.98 11.82 1.92
CA VAL A 13 8.74 12.95 1.03
C VAL A 13 7.55 13.78 1.51
N LYS A 14 7.59 15.07 1.27
CA LYS A 14 6.39 15.92 1.29
C LYS A 14 5.81 15.92 -0.11
N VAL A 15 4.52 15.65 -0.24
CA VAL A 15 3.83 15.57 -1.55
C VAL A 15 2.64 16.51 -1.58
N LEU A 16 2.57 17.30 -2.63
CA LEU A 16 1.36 17.99 -3.08
C LEU A 16 1.05 17.53 -4.49
N GLY A 17 -0.16 17.05 -4.75
CA GLY A 17 -0.62 16.66 -6.08
C GLY A 17 -1.80 17.51 -6.50
N ALA A 18 -1.71 18.12 -7.68
CA ALA A 18 -2.74 18.98 -8.25
C ALA A 18 -3.14 18.52 -9.65
N LEU A 19 -4.41 18.76 -10.00
CA LEU A 19 -4.93 18.68 -11.36
C LEU A 19 -4.44 19.87 -12.19
N GLU A 20 -4.64 19.81 -13.52
CA GLU A 20 -4.25 20.90 -14.44
C GLU A 20 -4.99 22.22 -14.16
N ASP A 21 -6.19 22.16 -13.58
CA ASP A 21 -6.96 23.32 -13.15
C ASP A 21 -6.50 23.91 -11.81
N GLY A 22 -5.44 23.36 -11.21
CA GLY A 22 -4.91 23.75 -9.91
C GLY A 22 -5.63 23.11 -8.72
N GLY A 23 -6.62 22.24 -8.95
CA GLY A 23 -7.34 21.52 -7.92
C GLY A 23 -6.42 20.59 -7.13
N LEU A 24 -6.15 20.91 -5.87
CA LEU A 24 -5.32 20.08 -4.99
C LEU A 24 -6.04 18.79 -4.64
N VAL A 25 -5.53 17.66 -5.14
CA VAL A 25 -6.10 16.33 -4.90
C VAL A 25 -5.29 15.54 -3.88
N GLU A 26 -4.00 15.82 -3.69
CA GLU A 26 -3.16 15.07 -2.77
C GLU A 26 -2.34 16.00 -1.90
N ARG A 27 -2.32 15.72 -0.59
CA ARG A 27 -1.52 16.46 0.37
C ARG A 27 -1.07 15.54 1.47
N ASP A 28 0.19 15.16 1.42
CA ASP A 28 0.83 14.43 2.51
C ASP A 28 2.08 15.21 2.96
N PRO A 29 2.10 15.74 4.19
CA PRO A 29 3.26 16.46 4.70
C PRO A 29 4.47 15.56 4.93
N ARG A 30 4.28 14.25 5.07
CA ARG A 30 5.35 13.26 5.26
C ARG A 30 4.88 11.86 4.87
N LEU A 31 4.88 11.60 3.57
CA LEU A 31 4.66 10.28 3.00
C LEU A 31 5.95 9.47 3.08
N THR A 32 5.91 8.32 3.75
CA THR A 32 7.05 7.40 3.86
C THR A 32 6.76 6.10 3.12
N PHE A 33 7.68 5.66 2.27
CA PHE A 33 7.54 4.43 1.51
C PHE A 33 8.91 3.83 1.14
N VAL A 34 8.91 2.55 0.75
CA VAL A 34 10.13 1.85 0.32
C VAL A 34 10.19 1.82 -1.20
N LEU A 35 11.28 2.32 -1.78
CA LEU A 35 11.43 2.39 -3.23
C LEU A 35 11.40 1.00 -3.87
N GLY A 36 10.63 0.88 -4.96
CA GLY A 36 10.50 -0.36 -5.74
C GLY A 36 9.45 -1.35 -5.24
N HIS A 37 8.73 -1.02 -4.15
CA HIS A 37 7.67 -1.90 -3.63
C HIS A 37 6.31 -1.64 -4.28
N GLY A 38 6.10 -0.47 -4.89
CA GLY A 38 4.84 -0.08 -5.52
C GLY A 38 3.81 0.39 -4.49
N ASP A 39 4.29 0.96 -3.39
CA ASP A 39 3.46 1.45 -2.28
C ASP A 39 2.79 2.81 -2.64
N VAL A 40 3.33 3.51 -3.63
CA VAL A 40 2.86 4.84 -4.10
C VAL A 40 2.60 4.86 -5.61
N VAL A 41 2.07 5.97 -6.14
CA VAL A 41 1.84 6.13 -7.59
C VAL A 41 3.16 6.06 -8.37
N GLN A 42 3.11 5.57 -9.61
CA GLN A 42 4.31 5.31 -10.41
C GLN A 42 5.16 6.56 -10.66
N ALA A 43 4.52 7.74 -10.74
CA ALA A 43 5.23 9.00 -10.83
C ALA A 43 6.22 9.21 -9.67
N LEU A 44 5.84 8.84 -8.44
CA LEU A 44 6.70 8.95 -7.26
C LEU A 44 7.76 7.83 -7.23
N GLU A 45 7.39 6.59 -7.57
CA GLU A 45 8.34 5.46 -7.64
C GLU A 45 9.48 5.73 -8.64
N LEU A 46 9.19 6.42 -9.75
CA LEU A 46 10.16 6.73 -10.80
C LEU A 46 10.88 8.06 -10.59
N GLY A 47 10.18 9.08 -10.06
CA GLY A 47 10.73 10.43 -9.89
C GLY A 47 11.62 10.59 -8.66
N VAL A 48 11.24 10.01 -7.52
CA VAL A 48 12.02 10.17 -6.28
C VAL A 48 13.47 9.66 -6.37
N PRO A 49 13.77 8.53 -7.05
CA PRO A 49 15.16 8.10 -7.30
C PRO A 49 16.03 9.09 -8.07
N THR A 50 15.44 10.07 -8.78
CA THR A 50 16.21 11.07 -9.53
C THR A 50 16.57 12.30 -8.68
N MET A 51 15.95 12.45 -7.50
CA MET A 51 16.11 13.61 -6.62
C MET A 51 17.35 13.51 -5.71
N GLU A 52 17.84 14.66 -5.26
CA GLU A 52 18.78 14.79 -4.15
C GLU A 52 18.07 15.03 -2.80
N PRO A 53 18.64 14.57 -1.67
CA PRO A 53 18.08 14.88 -0.35
C PRO A 53 17.96 16.40 -0.13
N GLY A 54 16.76 16.85 0.26
CA GLY A 54 16.40 18.27 0.42
C GLY A 54 15.88 18.95 -0.85
N GLU A 55 15.95 18.30 -2.01
CA GLU A 55 15.47 18.85 -3.28
C GLU A 55 13.94 18.98 -3.30
N VAL A 56 13.45 20.05 -3.94
CA VAL A 56 12.06 20.21 -4.36
C VAL A 56 12.00 20.03 -5.88
N SER A 57 11.22 19.06 -6.35
CA SER A 57 11.06 18.76 -7.77
C SER A 57 9.58 18.72 -8.15
N PHE A 58 9.31 19.01 -9.42
CA PHE A 58 7.96 18.94 -9.98
C PHE A 58 7.89 17.78 -10.98
N PHE A 59 6.93 16.88 -10.80
CA PHE A 59 6.68 15.75 -11.70
C PHE A 59 5.35 15.92 -12.40
N LEU A 60 5.39 16.11 -13.72
CA LEU A 60 4.21 16.03 -14.57
C LEU A 60 3.93 14.57 -14.91
N ALA A 61 2.89 14.02 -14.32
CA ALA A 61 2.49 12.63 -14.45
C ALA A 61 1.28 12.52 -15.38
N ALA A 62 1.47 11.92 -16.55
CA ALA A 62 0.33 11.45 -17.35
C ALA A 62 -0.48 10.41 -16.55
N PHE A 63 -1.77 10.28 -16.85
CA PHE A 63 -2.69 9.43 -16.08
C PHE A 63 -2.20 8.00 -15.80
N PRO A 64 -1.46 7.29 -16.69
CA PRO A 64 -0.97 5.94 -16.39
C PRO A 64 0.04 5.90 -15.23
N TYR A 65 0.73 7.02 -14.97
CA TYR A 65 1.72 7.16 -13.91
C TYR A 65 1.13 7.70 -12.60
N GLY A 66 -0.10 8.25 -12.65
CA GLY A 66 -0.86 8.72 -11.51
C GLY A 66 -1.91 7.69 -11.06
N TYR A 67 -3.20 8.07 -11.22
CA TYR A 67 -4.35 7.29 -10.75
C TYR A 67 -4.99 6.39 -11.81
N GLY A 68 -4.48 6.44 -13.05
CA GLY A 68 -4.92 5.58 -14.15
C GLY A 68 -6.28 5.96 -14.72
N ARG A 69 -6.78 5.10 -15.62
CA ARG A 69 -8.10 5.28 -16.25
C ARG A 69 -9.24 5.44 -15.25
N PRO A 70 -9.29 4.70 -14.13
CA PRO A 70 -10.40 4.86 -13.18
C PRO A 70 -10.34 6.13 -12.34
N GLY A 71 -9.20 6.83 -12.30
CA GLY A 71 -8.95 7.91 -11.35
C GLY A 71 -8.96 7.45 -9.89
N ARG A 72 -9.32 8.35 -8.98
CA ARG A 72 -9.51 8.07 -7.55
C ARG A 72 -10.81 8.70 -7.08
N ARG A 73 -11.76 7.85 -6.68
CA ARG A 73 -12.93 8.33 -5.95
C ARG A 73 -12.56 8.67 -4.51
N ARG A 74 -13.22 9.68 -3.95
CA ARG A 74 -13.05 10.23 -2.61
C ARG A 74 -12.98 9.10 -1.60
N CYS A 75 -11.79 8.90 -1.05
CA CYS A 75 -11.54 7.92 -0.02
C CYS A 75 -12.11 8.42 1.32
N ALA A 76 -12.19 7.53 2.30
CA ALA A 76 -12.58 7.87 3.67
C ALA A 76 -11.75 9.02 4.31
N ARG A 77 -10.55 9.32 3.76
CA ARG A 77 -9.64 10.40 4.21
C ARG A 77 -10.03 11.82 3.75
N ARG A 78 -11.21 12.02 3.16
CA ARG A 78 -11.73 13.33 2.68
C ARG A 78 -10.89 14.02 1.58
N GLU A 79 -10.03 13.29 0.89
CA GLU A 79 -9.29 13.80 -0.26
C GLU A 79 -10.24 14.04 -1.45
N PRO A 80 -10.04 15.09 -2.25
CA PRO A 80 -10.85 15.34 -3.43
C PRO A 80 -10.77 14.18 -4.45
N ASP A 81 -11.79 14.07 -5.29
CA ASP A 81 -11.78 13.11 -6.39
C ASP A 81 -10.65 13.43 -7.37
N VAL A 82 -10.00 12.40 -7.89
CA VAL A 82 -9.17 12.48 -9.09
C VAL A 82 -10.00 11.95 -10.24
N PRO A 83 -10.31 12.77 -11.27
CA PRO A 83 -11.08 12.31 -12.41
C PRO A 83 -10.41 11.15 -13.16
N PRO A 84 -11.19 10.33 -13.87
CA PRO A 84 -10.68 9.36 -14.84
C PRO A 84 -9.68 9.98 -15.81
N GLU A 85 -8.57 9.27 -16.08
CA GLU A 85 -7.56 9.67 -17.07
C GLU A 85 -6.96 11.08 -16.86
N ALA A 86 -7.07 11.64 -15.64
CA ALA A 86 -6.53 12.95 -15.32
C ALA A 86 -4.99 12.91 -15.20
N PRO A 87 -4.26 13.79 -15.90
CA PRO A 87 -2.87 14.06 -15.59
C PRO A 87 -2.76 14.81 -14.25
N LEU A 88 -1.62 14.64 -13.58
CA LEU A 88 -1.34 15.30 -12.30
C LEU A 88 0.02 15.96 -12.31
N LEU A 89 0.10 17.12 -11.66
CA LEU A 89 1.34 17.77 -11.30
C LEU A 89 1.63 17.48 -9.82
N PHE A 90 2.74 16.80 -9.55
CA PHE A 90 3.23 16.59 -8.20
C PHE A 90 4.35 17.56 -7.87
N GLU A 91 4.22 18.32 -6.80
CA GLU A 91 5.33 18.98 -6.11
C GLU A 91 5.82 18.03 -5.00
N VAL A 92 7.09 17.62 -5.10
CA VAL A 92 7.68 16.64 -4.20
C VAL A 92 8.92 17.24 -3.55
N THR A 93 8.98 17.20 -2.22
CA THR A 93 10.20 17.52 -1.48
C THR A 93 10.78 16.25 -0.89
N LEU A 94 12.03 15.91 -1.22
CA LEU A 94 12.71 14.76 -0.63
C LEU A 94 13.24 15.14 0.76
N LEU A 95 12.56 14.69 1.81
CA LEU A 95 12.87 15.07 3.19
C LEU A 95 14.02 14.22 3.75
N GLU A 96 13.97 12.91 3.50
CA GLU A 96 14.86 11.96 4.16
C GLU A 96 15.03 10.69 3.34
N VAL A 97 16.24 10.14 3.37
CA VAL A 97 16.59 8.84 2.81
C VAL A 97 17.24 8.01 3.90
N ARG A 98 16.72 6.82 4.15
CA ARG A 98 17.25 5.86 5.12
C ARG A 98 17.49 4.53 4.42
N ASP A 99 18.36 3.72 5.01
CA ASP A 99 18.41 2.32 4.63
C ASP A 99 17.04 1.68 4.82
N GLY A 100 16.71 0.78 3.89
CA GLY A 100 15.46 0.06 3.95
C GLY A 100 15.31 -0.71 5.26
N PRO A 101 14.08 -0.93 5.72
CA PRO A 101 13.85 -1.87 6.80
C PRO A 101 14.52 -3.21 6.51
N ASP A 102 15.30 -3.74 7.47
CA ASP A 102 15.80 -5.11 7.36
C ASP A 102 14.60 -6.07 7.36
N SER A 103 14.30 -6.59 6.17
CA SER A 103 13.19 -7.52 5.94
C SER A 103 13.22 -8.75 6.85
N GLN A 104 14.40 -9.10 7.40
CA GLN A 104 14.58 -10.25 8.28
C GLN A 104 14.47 -9.89 9.78
N ARG A 105 14.44 -8.61 10.13
CA ARG A 105 14.47 -8.13 11.53
C ARG A 105 13.57 -6.91 11.70
N LEU A 106 12.31 -7.02 11.30
CA LEU A 106 11.36 -5.93 11.46
C LEU A 106 10.82 -5.88 12.90
N PRO A 107 10.88 -4.73 13.59
CA PRO A 107 10.13 -4.52 14.83
C PRO A 107 8.62 -4.69 14.59
N PRO A 108 7.85 -5.20 15.58
CA PRO A 108 6.39 -5.37 15.45
C PRO A 108 5.65 -4.11 14.96
N ALA A 109 5.98 -2.95 15.53
CA ALA A 109 5.41 -1.67 15.11
C ALA A 109 5.63 -1.36 13.61
N VAL A 110 6.81 -1.68 13.07
CA VAL A 110 7.12 -1.47 11.65
C VAL A 110 6.35 -2.47 10.78
N ARG A 111 6.22 -3.73 11.22
CA ARG A 111 5.41 -4.76 10.53
C ARG A 111 3.96 -4.34 10.43
N LEU A 112 3.39 -3.84 11.52
CA LEU A 112 2.01 -3.33 11.55
C LEU A 112 1.84 -2.13 10.61
N ARG A 113 2.77 -1.17 10.63
CA ARG A 113 2.76 -0.01 9.73
C ARG A 113 2.79 -0.43 8.26
N LEU A 114 3.77 -1.25 7.87
CA LEU A 114 3.93 -1.70 6.48
C LEU A 114 2.77 -2.58 6.04
N GLY A 115 2.29 -3.47 6.90
CA GLY A 115 1.11 -4.30 6.66
C GLY A 115 -0.14 -3.46 6.39
N ALA A 116 -0.40 -2.46 7.23
CA ALA A 116 -1.52 -1.55 7.06
C ALA A 116 -1.41 -0.72 5.77
N GLN A 117 -0.24 -0.13 5.50
CA GLN A 117 0.01 0.66 4.29
C GLN A 117 -0.23 -0.17 3.01
N ARG A 118 0.35 -1.37 2.94
CA ARG A 118 0.18 -2.27 1.79
C ARG A 118 -1.24 -2.80 1.66
N ARG A 119 -1.93 -3.03 2.78
CA ARG A 119 -3.36 -3.38 2.78
C ARG A 119 -4.21 -2.24 2.22
N GLU A 120 -3.96 -0.99 2.62
CA GLU A 120 -4.65 0.18 2.08
C GLU A 120 -4.38 0.36 0.57
N ARG A 121 -3.14 0.12 0.14
CA ARG A 121 -2.78 0.09 -1.29
C ARG A 121 -3.56 -0.99 -2.04
N GLY A 122 -3.69 -2.18 -1.47
CA GLY A 122 -4.52 -3.24 -2.03
C GLY A 122 -6.00 -2.85 -2.12
N ASN A 123 -6.55 -2.22 -1.09
CA ASN A 123 -7.93 -1.72 -1.09
C ASN A 123 -8.16 -0.69 -2.21
N PHE A 124 -7.17 0.18 -2.43
CA PHE A 124 -7.19 1.17 -3.49
C PHE A 124 -7.24 0.52 -4.88
N HIS A 125 -6.45 -0.52 -5.14
CA HIS A 125 -6.54 -1.29 -6.39
C HIS A 125 -7.85 -2.08 -6.51
N PHE A 126 -8.32 -2.67 -5.40
CA PHE A 126 -9.55 -3.45 -5.38
C PHE A 126 -10.78 -2.61 -5.74
N ALA A 127 -10.86 -1.39 -5.20
CA ALA A 127 -11.99 -0.48 -5.44
C ALA A 127 -12.16 -0.07 -6.91
N ARG A 128 -11.11 -0.20 -7.73
CA ARG A 128 -11.12 0.10 -9.17
C ARG A 128 -11.16 -1.13 -10.07
N GLY A 129 -11.38 -2.31 -9.52
CA GLY A 129 -11.46 -3.56 -10.27
C GLY A 129 -10.12 -4.15 -10.69
N ASP A 130 -8.99 -3.56 -10.27
CA ASP A 130 -7.66 -4.13 -10.52
C ASP A 130 -7.32 -5.15 -9.43
N PHE A 131 -7.95 -6.31 -9.53
CA PHE A 131 -7.83 -7.37 -8.53
C PHE A 131 -6.45 -8.03 -8.52
N VAL A 132 -5.72 -8.01 -9.64
CA VAL A 132 -4.36 -8.56 -9.73
C VAL A 132 -3.38 -7.68 -8.94
N ALA A 133 -3.42 -6.35 -9.14
CA ALA A 133 -2.60 -5.44 -8.34
C ALA A 133 -3.01 -5.46 -6.87
N ALA A 134 -4.32 -5.51 -6.59
CA ALA A 134 -4.83 -5.61 -5.21
C ALA A 134 -4.24 -6.83 -4.48
N LEU A 135 -4.29 -8.00 -5.12
CA LEU A 135 -3.77 -9.24 -4.60
C LEU A 135 -2.25 -9.19 -4.37
N ARG A 136 -1.48 -8.59 -5.30
CA ARG A 136 -0.04 -8.36 -5.12
C ARG A 136 0.22 -7.53 -3.84
N SER A 137 -0.51 -6.43 -3.66
CA SER A 137 -0.37 -5.58 -2.47
C SER A 137 -0.77 -6.31 -1.17
N TYR A 138 -1.86 -7.08 -1.16
CA TYR A 138 -2.25 -7.85 0.02
C TYR A 138 -1.23 -8.94 0.37
N ARG A 139 -0.62 -9.60 -0.61
CA ARG A 139 0.44 -10.59 -0.39
C ARG A 139 1.70 -9.93 0.19
N LEU A 140 2.07 -8.74 -0.30
CA LEU A 140 3.16 -7.95 0.30
C LEU A 140 2.82 -7.49 1.73
N ALA A 141 1.55 -7.20 2.02
CA ALA A 141 1.09 -6.89 3.37
C ALA A 141 1.26 -8.10 4.31
N LEU A 142 0.82 -9.29 3.88
CA LEU A 142 1.00 -10.53 4.63
C LEU A 142 2.49 -10.85 4.86
N SER A 143 3.33 -10.69 3.83
CA SER A 143 4.78 -10.85 3.98
C SER A 143 5.38 -9.95 5.08
N ALA A 144 4.94 -8.69 5.19
CA ALA A 144 5.37 -7.81 6.28
C ALA A 144 4.82 -8.26 7.64
N LEU A 145 3.55 -8.67 7.69
CA LEU A 145 2.89 -9.12 8.91
C LEU A 145 3.41 -10.47 9.41
N ASP A 146 3.85 -11.37 8.53
CA ASP A 146 4.34 -12.71 8.84
C ASP A 146 5.85 -12.79 8.97
N GLY A 147 6.58 -11.78 8.49
CA GLY A 147 8.03 -11.74 8.49
C GLY A 147 8.66 -11.98 9.87
N PRO A 148 9.90 -12.50 9.92
CA PRO A 148 10.61 -12.71 11.17
C PRO A 148 10.78 -11.37 11.91
N GLY A 149 10.43 -11.38 13.19
CA GLY A 149 10.56 -10.20 14.05
C GLY A 149 12.00 -10.04 14.56
N ALA A 150 12.46 -8.80 14.73
CA ALA A 150 13.69 -8.54 15.47
C ALA A 150 13.61 -9.00 16.95
N ALA A 151 12.39 -8.99 17.49
CA ALA A 151 12.03 -9.42 18.83
C ALA A 151 10.61 -10.02 18.80
N PRO A 152 10.27 -10.91 19.75
CA PRO A 152 8.90 -11.33 19.93
C PRO A 152 7.99 -10.13 20.26
N PRO A 153 6.80 -10.03 19.65
CA PRO A 153 5.84 -8.96 19.96
C PRO A 153 5.32 -9.08 21.40
N GLY A 154 4.95 -7.95 22.00
CA GLY A 154 4.18 -7.97 23.25
C GLY A 154 2.75 -8.49 23.02
N PRO A 155 1.98 -8.82 24.07
CA PRO A 155 0.64 -9.40 23.93
C PRO A 155 -0.33 -8.55 23.09
N GLN A 156 -0.28 -7.22 23.28
CA GLN A 156 -1.12 -6.28 22.51
C GLN A 156 -0.69 -6.23 21.03
N GLU A 157 0.61 -6.20 20.75
CA GLU A 157 1.13 -6.17 19.39
C GLU A 157 0.86 -7.50 18.67
N GLU A 158 0.93 -8.61 19.40
CA GLU A 158 0.63 -9.93 18.85
C GLU A 158 -0.85 -10.05 18.45
N GLU A 159 -1.75 -9.56 19.30
CA GLU A 159 -3.19 -9.52 18.97
C GLU A 159 -3.45 -8.62 17.76
N GLU A 160 -2.87 -7.41 17.72
CA GLU A 160 -3.03 -6.52 16.57
C GLU A 160 -2.45 -7.13 15.28
N LEU A 161 -1.30 -7.82 15.35
CA LEU A 161 -0.74 -8.55 14.21
C LEU A 161 -1.70 -9.64 13.72
N ARG A 162 -2.30 -10.42 14.63
CA ARG A 162 -3.31 -11.44 14.30
C ARG A 162 -4.53 -10.82 13.62
N GLU A 163 -5.05 -9.73 14.17
CA GLU A 163 -6.18 -9.02 13.59
C GLU A 163 -5.89 -8.51 12.17
N GLN A 164 -4.73 -7.86 11.98
CA GLN A 164 -4.35 -7.31 10.68
C GLN A 164 -4.11 -8.41 9.63
N ARG A 165 -3.58 -9.58 10.04
CA ARG A 165 -3.47 -10.77 9.18
C ARG A 165 -4.83 -11.25 8.73
N VAL A 166 -5.79 -11.40 9.65
CA VAL A 166 -7.16 -11.83 9.32
C VAL A 166 -7.82 -10.84 8.35
N LYS A 167 -7.64 -9.53 8.57
CA LYS A 167 -8.14 -8.48 7.65
C LYS A 167 -7.52 -8.63 6.25
N CYS A 168 -6.21 -8.87 6.14
CA CYS A 168 -5.51 -9.06 4.87
C CYS A 168 -5.92 -10.36 4.15
N LEU A 169 -5.99 -11.49 4.85
CA LEU A 169 -6.40 -12.78 4.27
C LEU A 169 -7.83 -12.72 3.72
N ASN A 170 -8.72 -12.08 4.46
CA ASN A 170 -10.07 -11.78 4.00
C ASN A 170 -10.09 -10.96 2.70
N ASN A 171 -9.20 -9.99 2.57
CA ASN A 171 -9.10 -9.18 1.37
C ASN A 171 -8.49 -9.97 0.19
N CYS A 172 -7.51 -10.86 0.44
CA CYS A 172 -7.02 -11.81 -0.55
C CYS A 172 -8.17 -12.70 -1.06
N ALA A 173 -8.93 -13.33 -0.16
CA ALA A 173 -10.05 -14.18 -0.53
C ALA A 173 -11.06 -13.43 -1.42
N ALA A 174 -11.40 -12.19 -1.08
CA ALA A 174 -12.28 -11.36 -1.89
C ALA A 174 -11.71 -11.07 -3.29
N ALA A 175 -10.40 -10.80 -3.40
CA ALA A 175 -9.75 -10.56 -4.69
C ALA A 175 -9.68 -11.83 -5.54
N GLU A 176 -9.34 -12.98 -4.94
CA GLU A 176 -9.28 -14.28 -5.63
C GLU A 176 -10.67 -14.71 -6.14
N LEU A 177 -11.74 -14.48 -5.36
CA LEU A 177 -13.12 -14.69 -5.81
C LEU A 177 -13.46 -13.84 -7.05
N LYS A 178 -13.06 -12.56 -7.05
CA LYS A 178 -13.25 -11.68 -8.21
C LYS A 178 -12.44 -12.12 -9.43
N LEU A 179 -11.34 -12.81 -9.22
CA LEU A 179 -10.50 -13.43 -10.25
C LEU A 179 -10.94 -14.85 -10.64
N GLN A 180 -12.05 -15.36 -10.08
CA GLN A 180 -12.57 -16.71 -10.31
C GLN A 180 -11.57 -17.83 -9.92
N ARG A 181 -10.70 -17.57 -8.95
CA ARG A 181 -9.71 -18.52 -8.43
C ARG A 181 -10.22 -19.17 -7.15
N ALA A 182 -11.21 -20.05 -7.29
CA ALA A 182 -11.92 -20.67 -6.18
C ALA A 182 -10.99 -21.38 -5.16
N GLY A 183 -10.02 -22.16 -5.64
CA GLY A 183 -9.08 -22.87 -4.75
C GLY A 183 -8.24 -21.94 -3.87
N GLU A 184 -7.74 -20.84 -4.44
CA GLU A 184 -6.95 -19.85 -3.69
C GLU A 184 -7.82 -19.03 -2.73
N ALA A 185 -9.05 -18.72 -3.14
CA ALA A 185 -10.01 -18.06 -2.26
C ALA A 185 -10.34 -18.94 -1.03
N LEU A 186 -10.54 -20.24 -1.23
CA LEU A 186 -10.76 -21.20 -0.15
C LEU A 186 -9.57 -21.26 0.80
N ALA A 187 -8.37 -21.41 0.26
CA ALA A 187 -7.13 -21.46 1.06
C ALA A 187 -6.95 -20.19 1.91
N ALA A 188 -7.24 -19.01 1.35
CA ALA A 188 -7.18 -17.75 2.08
C ALA A 188 -8.25 -17.65 3.19
N CYS A 189 -9.48 -18.12 2.94
CA CYS A 189 -10.53 -18.22 3.95
C CYS A 189 -10.16 -19.17 5.10
N GLU A 190 -9.64 -20.36 4.79
CA GLU A 190 -9.20 -21.32 5.79
C GLU A 190 -8.02 -20.79 6.62
N ALA A 191 -7.07 -20.10 5.99
CA ALA A 191 -6.00 -19.42 6.70
C ALA A 191 -6.53 -18.35 7.68
N ALA A 192 -7.55 -17.58 7.29
CA ALA A 192 -8.17 -16.60 8.18
C ALA A 192 -8.89 -17.28 9.36
N LEU A 193 -9.61 -18.38 9.12
CA LEU A 193 -10.35 -19.12 10.13
C LEU A 193 -9.44 -19.88 11.10
N ARG A 194 -8.24 -20.29 10.67
CA ARG A 194 -7.22 -20.84 11.58
C ARG A 194 -6.76 -19.82 12.63
N ILE A 195 -6.82 -18.53 12.31
CA ILE A 195 -6.45 -17.45 13.25
C ILE A 195 -7.67 -16.98 14.05
N SER A 196 -8.82 -16.80 13.39
CA SER A 196 -10.07 -16.33 13.98
C SER A 196 -11.23 -17.21 13.49
N PRO A 197 -11.55 -18.31 14.20
CA PRO A 197 -12.56 -19.28 13.77
C PRO A 197 -13.96 -18.69 13.59
N ASP A 198 -14.30 -17.67 14.38
CA ASP A 198 -15.62 -17.02 14.36
C ASP A 198 -15.70 -15.83 13.39
N ASN A 199 -14.72 -15.68 12.49
CA ASN A 199 -14.68 -14.56 11.56
C ASN A 199 -15.81 -14.65 10.51
N GLY A 200 -16.90 -13.91 10.73
CA GLY A 200 -18.08 -13.93 9.87
C GLY A 200 -17.81 -13.62 8.39
N ARG A 201 -16.83 -12.75 8.08
CA ARG A 201 -16.44 -12.45 6.68
C ARG A 201 -15.78 -13.65 6.00
N ALA A 202 -14.91 -14.36 6.71
CA ALA A 202 -14.24 -15.53 6.18
C ALA A 202 -15.22 -16.70 6.00
N LEU A 203 -16.13 -16.92 6.96
CA LEU A 203 -17.20 -17.93 6.85
C LEU A 203 -18.12 -17.65 5.66
N LEU A 204 -18.59 -16.40 5.51
CA LEU A 204 -19.48 -16.01 4.41
C LEU A 204 -18.81 -16.25 3.06
N ARG A 205 -17.55 -15.83 2.90
CA ARG A 205 -16.82 -15.98 1.64
C ARG A 205 -16.50 -17.43 1.32
N ARG A 206 -16.20 -18.25 2.33
CA ARG A 206 -16.01 -19.69 2.13
C ARG A 206 -17.25 -20.35 1.53
N GLY A 207 -18.45 -19.91 1.93
CA GLY A 207 -19.71 -20.39 1.34
C GLY A 207 -20.02 -19.83 -0.06
N GLN A 208 -19.25 -18.83 -0.54
CA GLN A 208 -19.36 -18.27 -1.89
C GLN A 208 -18.38 -18.90 -2.88
N VAL A 209 -17.37 -19.62 -2.39
CA VAL A 209 -16.46 -20.43 -3.20
C VAL A 209 -17.21 -21.65 -3.71
#